data_AF-A0A521SHD3-F1
#
_entry.id   AF-A0A521SHD3-F1
#
_cell.length_a   1.000
_cell.length_b   1.000
_cell.length_c   1.000
_cell.angle_alpha   90.00
_cell.angle_beta   90.00
_cell.angle_gamma   90.00
#
_symmetry.space_group_name_H-M   'P 1'
#
loop_
_entity.id
_entity.type
_entity.pdbx_description
1 polymer ?
#
loop_
_entity_poly.entity_id
_entity_poly.type
_entity_poly.pdbx_seq_one_letter_code
_entity_poly.pdbx_strand_id
1 'polypeptide(L)'
;MSPWSKRSRPPSLLHPGEGAGREGPTAQISVGVSSIMADLLRLPDEERRFLVLAGMAVGLAAIFRSPLGMAIFAVEILYAGTAFESEALIYTAVASVVAYAVNGLFVGWSPIFLFPQALRFTRPLNLVGYALLGVVAG
;
A
#
# COMPACT_ATOMS: atom_id res chain seq x y z
N MET A 1 -10.18 41.66 17.96
CA MET A 1 -9.26 40.73 18.67
C MET A 1 -9.34 39.37 17.98
N SER A 2 -8.19 38.73 17.73
CA SER A 2 -7.84 38.15 16.43
C SER A 2 -8.23 36.67 16.19
N PRO A 3 -8.30 36.21 14.92
CA PRO A 3 -8.74 34.86 14.51
C PRO A 3 -7.69 33.73 14.69
N TRP A 4 -6.66 33.91 15.52
CA TRP A 4 -5.39 33.17 15.41
C TRP A 4 -5.14 32.04 16.43
N SER A 5 -6.14 31.59 17.18
CA SER A 5 -5.94 30.62 18.29
C SER A 5 -6.01 29.13 17.89
N LYS A 6 -6.21 28.75 16.62
CA LYS A 6 -6.39 27.34 16.21
C LYS A 6 -5.15 26.68 15.59
N ARG A 7 -3.93 27.13 15.92
CA ARG A 7 -2.69 26.63 15.29
C ARG A 7 -1.64 26.12 16.28
N SER A 8 -2.02 25.19 17.16
CA SER A 8 -1.03 24.51 18.02
C SER A 8 -1.48 23.14 18.52
N ARG A 9 -2.05 22.30 17.64
CA ARG A 9 -1.98 20.86 17.89
C ARG A 9 -0.63 20.37 17.38
N PRO A 10 0.30 19.90 18.25
CA PRO A 10 1.47 19.20 17.76
C PRO A 10 1.00 17.99 16.93
N PRO A 11 1.73 17.55 15.90
CA PRO A 11 1.47 16.25 15.31
C PRO A 11 1.60 15.25 16.45
N SER A 12 0.47 14.63 16.83
CA SER A 12 0.44 13.53 17.78
C SER A 12 1.26 12.41 17.17
N LEU A 13 2.54 12.40 17.54
CA LEU A 13 3.47 11.32 17.33
C LEU A 13 2.85 10.09 17.97
N LEU A 14 2.33 9.20 17.12
CA LEU A 14 2.00 7.80 17.36
C LEU A 14 2.14 7.40 18.84
N HIS A 15 1.02 7.42 19.57
CA HIS A 15 0.94 6.76 20.86
C HIS A 15 1.21 5.26 20.62
N PRO A 16 2.07 4.59 21.41
CA PRO A 16 2.35 3.15 21.27
C PRO A 16 1.16 2.20 21.56
N GLY A 17 -0.07 2.70 21.58
CA GLY A 17 -1.27 1.94 21.97
C GLY A 17 -2.55 2.30 21.22
N GLU A 18 -2.51 3.20 20.24
CA GLU A 18 -3.64 3.38 19.33
C GLU A 18 -3.56 2.31 18.25
N GLY A 19 -4.53 1.37 18.25
CA GLY A 19 -4.65 0.26 17.29
C GLY A 19 -4.91 0.70 15.84
N ALA A 20 -4.48 1.90 15.45
CA ALA A 20 -4.47 2.36 14.08
C ALA A 20 -3.28 1.69 13.36
N GLY A 21 -3.58 0.91 12.32
CA GLY A 21 -2.58 0.26 11.48
C GLY A 21 -1.55 1.29 10.99
N ARG A 22 -0.26 0.93 11.04
CA ARG A 22 0.86 1.79 10.56
C ARG A 22 0.89 1.94 9.04
N GLU A 23 -0.10 1.39 8.36
CA GLU A 23 -0.20 1.17 6.92
C GLU A 23 -0.44 2.49 6.17
N GLY A 24 -1.39 3.30 6.65
CA GLY A 24 -1.71 4.61 6.07
C GLY A 24 -0.56 5.62 6.15
N PRO A 25 0.03 5.85 7.34
CA PRO A 25 1.17 6.76 7.48
C PRO A 25 2.38 6.36 6.64
N THR A 26 2.71 5.06 6.54
CA THR A 26 3.85 4.65 5.72
C THR A 26 3.58 4.82 4.24
N ALA A 27 2.38 4.54 3.75
CA ALA A 27 2.02 4.81 2.36
C ALA A 27 2.22 6.31 2.02
N GLN A 28 1.76 7.21 2.91
CA GLN A 28 1.94 8.66 2.73
C GLN A 28 3.42 9.08 2.74
N ILE A 29 4.24 8.51 3.63
CA ILE A 29 5.67 8.79 3.67
C ILE A 29 6.35 8.35 2.36
N SER A 30 6.06 7.14 1.88
CA SER A 30 6.64 6.62 0.64
C SER A 30 6.24 7.45 -0.58
N VAL A 31 4.97 7.85 -0.68
CA VAL A 31 4.48 8.77 -1.72
C VAL A 31 5.18 10.13 -1.62
N GLY A 32 5.33 10.68 -0.40
CA GLY A 32 6.02 11.94 -0.18
C GLY A 32 7.49 11.90 -0.63
N VAL A 33 8.21 10.84 -0.30
CA VAL A 33 9.60 10.64 -0.72
C VAL A 33 9.70 10.55 -2.25
N SER A 34 8.83 9.77 -2.90
CA SER A 34 8.82 9.68 -4.36
C SER A 34 8.42 10.99 -5.04
N SER A 35 7.51 11.76 -4.45
CA SER A 35 7.15 13.09 -4.95
C SER A 35 8.34 14.04 -4.90
N ILE A 36 9.08 14.08 -3.79
CA ILE A 36 10.30 14.89 -3.67
C ILE A 36 11.35 14.44 -4.69
N MET A 37 11.50 13.13 -4.89
CA MET A 37 12.42 12.58 -5.89
C MET A 37 12.03 13.00 -7.32
N ALA A 38 10.74 12.95 -7.65
CA ALA A 38 10.24 13.39 -8.95
C ALA A 38 10.51 14.88 -9.20
N ASP A 39 10.31 15.72 -8.17
CA ASP A 39 10.55 17.15 -8.25
C ASP A 39 12.06 17.45 -8.39
N LEU A 40 12.92 16.67 -7.69
CA LEU A 40 14.38 16.78 -7.78
C LEU A 40 14.90 16.39 -9.19
N LEU A 41 14.30 15.36 -9.79
CA LEU A 41 14.63 14.88 -11.13
C LEU A 41 13.95 15.71 -12.24
N ARG A 42 13.05 16.64 -11.88
CA ARG A 42 12.27 17.48 -12.82
C ARG A 42 11.50 16.65 -13.86
N LEU A 43 10.89 15.56 -13.40
CA LEU A 43 10.14 14.66 -14.27
C LEU A 43 8.87 15.31 -14.82
N PRO A 44 8.45 14.97 -16.06
CA PRO A 44 7.14 15.35 -16.56
C PRO A 44 6.02 14.68 -15.75
N ASP A 45 4.80 15.21 -15.84
CA ASP A 45 3.67 14.77 -15.01
C ASP A 45 3.36 13.27 -15.11
N GLU A 46 3.58 12.67 -16.27
CA GLU A 46 3.37 11.24 -16.52
C GLU A 46 4.39 10.37 -15.78
N GLU A 47 5.69 10.64 -15.96
CA GLU A 47 6.76 9.92 -15.26
C GLU A 47 6.71 10.14 -13.75
N ARG A 48 6.34 11.36 -13.31
CA ARG A 48 6.10 11.67 -11.90
C ARG A 48 5.03 10.77 -11.30
N ARG A 49 3.94 10.51 -12.03
CA ARG A 49 2.87 9.60 -11.58
C ARG A 49 3.41 8.18 -11.43
N PHE A 50 4.14 7.65 -12.42
CA PHE A 50 4.73 6.32 -12.33
C PHE A 50 5.70 6.19 -11.16
N LEU A 51 6.53 7.20 -10.90
CA LEU A 51 7.46 7.19 -9.79
C LEU A 51 6.76 7.22 -8.43
N VAL A 52 5.68 8.02 -8.30
CA VAL A 52 4.86 8.07 -7.08
C VAL A 52 4.16 6.74 -6.83
N LEU A 53 3.58 6.13 -7.87
CA LEU A 53 2.94 4.81 -7.80
C LEU A 53 3.93 3.73 -7.39
N ALA A 54 5.08 3.68 -8.05
CA ALA A 54 6.16 2.74 -7.71
C ALA A 54 6.62 2.94 -6.26
N GLY A 55 6.74 4.19 -5.81
CA GLY A 55 7.07 4.53 -4.42
C GLY A 55 6.06 4.00 -3.41
N MET A 56 4.78 4.20 -3.66
CA MET A 56 3.71 3.67 -2.83
C MET A 56 3.76 2.14 -2.76
N ALA A 57 3.93 1.49 -3.91
CA ALA A 57 4.02 0.03 -4.02
C ALA A 57 5.24 -0.52 -3.26
N VAL A 58 6.40 0.13 -3.35
CA VAL A 58 7.63 -0.20 -2.60
C VAL A 58 7.41 -0.15 -1.10
N GLY A 59 6.85 0.96 -0.59
CA GLY A 59 6.60 1.14 0.85
C GLY A 59 5.65 0.10 1.41
N LEU A 60 4.56 -0.15 0.69
CA LEU A 60 3.54 -1.13 1.07
C LEU A 60 4.07 -2.57 0.97
N ALA A 61 4.77 -2.92 -0.11
CA ALA A 61 5.34 -4.26 -0.29
C ALA A 61 6.37 -4.60 0.80
N ALA A 62 7.16 -3.62 1.24
CA ALA A 62 8.13 -3.82 2.33
C ALA A 62 7.43 -4.11 3.68
N ILE A 63 6.31 -3.45 3.97
CA ILE A 63 5.57 -3.68 5.22
C ILE A 63 4.78 -5.00 5.17
N PHE A 64 3.98 -5.18 4.14
CA PHE A 64 3.01 -6.28 4.08
C PHE A 64 3.59 -7.59 3.57
N ARG A 65 4.84 -7.57 3.07
CA ARG A 65 5.50 -8.76 2.50
C ARG A 65 4.66 -9.44 1.40
N SER A 66 3.89 -8.65 0.65
CA SER A 66 3.00 -9.11 -0.43
C SER A 66 3.27 -8.27 -1.69
N PRO A 67 4.28 -8.64 -2.51
CA PRO A 67 4.71 -7.80 -3.62
C PRO A 67 3.62 -7.59 -4.68
N LEU A 68 2.97 -8.68 -5.11
CA LEU A 68 1.96 -8.63 -6.15
C LEU A 68 0.67 -7.95 -5.68
N GLY A 69 0.22 -8.26 -4.46
CA GLY A 69 -0.97 -7.64 -3.89
C GLY A 69 -0.80 -6.13 -3.75
N MET A 70 0.37 -5.68 -3.27
CA MET A 70 0.65 -4.26 -3.07
C MET A 70 0.91 -3.50 -4.38
N ALA A 71 1.45 -4.17 -5.40
CA ALA A 71 1.58 -3.56 -6.74
C ALA A 71 0.22 -3.26 -7.36
N ILE A 72 -0.70 -4.23 -7.35
CA ILE A 72 -2.06 -4.05 -7.88
C ILE A 72 -2.80 -2.98 -7.07
N PHE A 73 -2.76 -3.10 -5.75
CA PHE A 73 -3.39 -2.13 -4.84
C PHE A 73 -2.88 -0.71 -5.06
N ALA A 74 -1.58 -0.55 -5.34
CA ALA A 74 -1.01 0.76 -5.59
C ALA A 74 -1.57 1.42 -6.85
N VAL A 75 -1.76 0.64 -7.92
CA VAL A 75 -2.38 1.13 -9.16
C VAL A 75 -3.88 1.39 -8.93
N GLU A 76 -4.59 0.47 -8.29
CA GLU A 76 -6.04 0.55 -8.09
C GLU A 76 -6.48 1.77 -7.26
N ILE A 77 -5.76 2.09 -6.19
CA ILE A 77 -6.10 3.25 -5.34
C ILE A 77 -5.93 4.58 -6.07
N LEU A 78 -4.86 4.74 -6.86
CA LEU A 78 -4.58 6.02 -7.53
C LEU A 78 -5.40 6.17 -8.83
N TYR A 79 -5.73 5.07 -9.50
CA TYR A 79 -6.49 5.05 -10.77
C TYR A 79 -7.97 4.70 -10.61
N ALA A 80 -8.57 4.84 -9.43
CA ALA A 80 -9.96 4.48 -9.14
C ALA A 80 -11.07 5.15 -10.01
N GLY A 81 -10.74 5.81 -11.12
CA GLY A 81 -11.68 6.31 -12.13
C GLY A 81 -11.06 6.72 -13.47
N THR A 82 -9.76 6.49 -13.70
CA THR A 82 -9.04 6.80 -14.96
C THR A 82 -8.50 5.52 -15.57
N ALA A 83 -8.33 5.49 -16.90
CA ALA A 83 -7.89 4.31 -17.64
C ALA A 83 -6.74 3.60 -16.92
N PHE A 84 -6.94 2.33 -16.61
CA PHE A 84 -5.95 1.50 -15.94
C PHE A 84 -4.73 1.37 -16.87
N GLU A 85 -3.66 2.10 -16.55
CA GLU A 85 -2.42 2.10 -17.31
C GLU A 85 -1.68 0.77 -17.04
N SER A 86 -1.75 -0.17 -17.99
CA SER A 86 -1.05 -1.45 -17.89
C SER A 86 0.46 -1.28 -17.64
N GLU A 87 1.03 -0.18 -18.12
CA GLU A 87 2.44 0.17 -17.90
C GLU A 87 2.74 0.47 -16.43
N ALA A 88 1.85 1.18 -15.72
CA ALA A 88 1.99 1.45 -14.29
C ALA A 88 2.07 0.16 -13.46
N LEU A 89 1.34 -0.87 -13.87
CA LEU A 89 1.35 -2.18 -13.20
C LEU A 89 2.72 -2.86 -13.32
N ILE A 90 3.38 -2.77 -14.48
CA ILE A 90 4.71 -3.35 -14.68
C ILE A 90 5.72 -2.64 -13.77
N TYR A 91 5.72 -1.31 -13.75
CA TYR A 91 6.63 -0.54 -12.90
C TYR A 91 6.43 -0.80 -11.41
N THR A 92 5.17 -0.78 -10.94
CA THR A 92 4.84 -1.05 -9.54
C THR A 92 5.13 -2.49 -9.13
N ALA A 93 4.92 -3.47 -10.01
CA ALA A 93 5.24 -4.88 -9.76
C ALA A 93 6.75 -5.09 -9.59
N VAL A 94 7.56 -4.57 -10.51
CA VAL A 94 9.02 -4.67 -10.43
C VAL A 94 9.53 -3.98 -9.17
N ALA A 95 9.09 -2.76 -8.90
CA ALA A 95 9.51 -1.99 -7.73
C ALA A 95 9.13 -2.70 -6.41
N SER A 96 7.92 -3.28 -6.33
CA SER A 96 7.46 -4.04 -5.15
C SER A 96 8.27 -5.31 -4.91
N VAL A 97 8.64 -6.04 -5.97
CA VAL A 97 9.48 -7.25 -5.85
C VAL A 97 10.87 -6.87 -5.36
N VAL A 98 11.45 -5.79 -5.88
CA VAL A 98 12.76 -5.28 -5.42
C VAL A 98 12.67 -4.88 -3.95
N ALA A 99 11.64 -4.15 -3.55
CA ALA A 99 11.42 -3.73 -2.16
C ALA A 99 11.32 -4.93 -1.21
N TYR A 100 10.56 -5.95 -1.61
CA TYR A 100 10.43 -7.19 -0.85
C TYR A 100 11.77 -7.94 -0.75
N ALA A 101 12.52 -8.02 -1.84
CA ALA A 101 13.82 -8.68 -1.85
C ALA A 101 14.81 -7.97 -0.92
N VAL A 102 14.90 -6.64 -1.01
CA VAL A 102 15.75 -5.82 -0.14
C VAL A 102 15.33 -5.96 1.32
N ASN A 103 14.04 -5.84 1.63
CA ASN A 103 13.52 -6.03 2.98
C ASN A 103 13.78 -7.43 3.53
N GLY A 104 13.69 -8.46 2.68
CA GLY A 104 14.00 -9.85 3.01
C GLY A 104 15.46 -10.06 3.43
N LEU A 105 16.40 -9.26 2.91
CA LEU A 105 17.80 -9.32 3.32
C LEU A 105 18.02 -8.82 4.77
N PHE A 106 17.19 -7.89 5.26
CA PHE A 106 17.33 -7.32 6.61
C PHE A 106 16.45 -8.01 7.65
N VAL A 107 15.22 -8.37 7.28
CA VAL A 107 14.17 -8.84 8.20
C VAL A 107 13.81 -10.32 7.97
N GLY A 108 14.38 -10.95 6.95
CA GLY A 108 14.12 -12.34 6.58
C GLY A 108 12.86 -12.55 5.73
N TRP A 109 12.69 -13.79 5.28
CA TRP A 109 11.73 -14.19 4.23
C TRP A 109 10.48 -14.88 4.78
N SER A 110 10.22 -14.80 6.08
CA SER A 110 9.06 -15.46 6.69
C SER A 110 7.74 -14.80 6.25
N PRO A 111 6.73 -15.57 5.82
CA PRO A 111 5.40 -15.01 5.58
C PRO A 111 4.81 -14.45 6.88
N ILE A 112 4.10 -13.32 6.79
CA ILE A 112 3.38 -12.73 7.94
C ILE A 112 2.19 -13.63 8.33
N PHE A 113 1.55 -14.24 7.34
CA PHE A 113 0.39 -15.10 7.53
C PHE A 113 0.70 -16.54 7.12
N LEU A 114 0.50 -17.47 8.04
CA LEU A 114 0.58 -18.90 7.79
C LEU A 114 -0.84 -19.46 7.75
N PHE A 115 -1.25 -20.02 6.62
CA PHE A 115 -2.60 -20.56 6.45
C PHE A 115 -2.66 -22.04 6.88
N PRO A 116 -3.60 -22.42 7.76
CA PRO A 116 -3.82 -23.83 8.10
C PRO A 116 -4.31 -24.63 6.89
N GLN A 117 -3.69 -25.77 6.62
CA GLN A 117 -4.04 -26.66 5.49
C GLN A 117 -5.45 -27.30 5.60
N ALA A 118 -6.15 -27.05 6.71
CA ALA A 118 -7.53 -27.50 6.96
C ALA A 118 -8.58 -26.71 6.18
N LEU A 119 -8.24 -25.52 5.63
CA LEU A 119 -9.10 -24.74 4.75
C LEU A 119 -9.12 -25.36 3.34
N ARG A 120 -9.80 -26.51 3.19
CA ARG A 120 -10.02 -27.13 1.88
C ARG A 120 -11.42 -26.82 1.37
N PHE A 121 -11.51 -26.46 0.10
CA PHE A 121 -12.77 -26.30 -0.61
C PHE A 121 -13.40 -27.67 -0.88
N THR A 122 -14.16 -28.18 0.08
CA THR A 122 -14.81 -29.51 -0.04
C THR A 122 -16.20 -29.41 -0.67
N ARG A 123 -16.92 -28.29 -0.51
CA ARG A 123 -18.31 -28.12 -1.00
C ARG A 123 -18.53 -26.75 -1.66
N PRO A 124 -19.06 -26.70 -2.90
CA PRO A 124 -19.30 -25.43 -3.60
C PRO A 124 -20.39 -24.57 -2.95
N LEU A 125 -21.33 -25.16 -2.17
CA LEU A 125 -22.33 -24.38 -1.43
C LEU A 125 -21.74 -23.42 -0.39
N ASN A 126 -20.52 -23.68 0.11
CA ASN A 126 -19.87 -22.78 1.07
C ASN A 126 -19.59 -21.39 0.46
N LEU A 127 -19.53 -21.28 -0.87
CA LEU A 127 -19.37 -19.99 -1.58
C LEU A 127 -20.53 -19.04 -1.31
N VAL A 128 -21.76 -19.56 -1.13
CA VAL A 128 -22.92 -18.72 -0.78
C VAL A 128 -22.75 -18.12 0.61
N GLY A 129 -22.23 -18.90 1.56
CA GLY A 129 -21.88 -18.40 2.89
C GLY A 129 -20.82 -17.31 2.86
N TYR A 130 -19.77 -17.48 2.04
CA TYR A 130 -18.74 -16.45 1.84
C TYR A 130 -19.27 -15.19 1.15
N ALA A 131 -20.18 -15.34 0.18
CA ALA A 131 -20.83 -14.20 -0.48
C ALA A 131 -21.69 -13.39 0.51
N LEU A 132 -22.47 -14.07 1.36
CA LEU A 132 -23.26 -13.42 2.42
C LEU A 132 -22.35 -12.70 3.42
N LEU A 133 -21.26 -13.32 3.85
CA LEU A 133 -20.26 -12.66 4.69
C LEU A 133 -19.67 -11.42 4.02
N GLY A 134 -19.39 -11.49 2.72
CA GLY A 134 -18.93 -10.34 1.94
C GLY A 134 -19.94 -9.19 1.92
N VAL A 135 -21.23 -9.47 1.78
CA VAL A 135 -22.29 -8.44 1.82
C VAL A 135 -22.46 -7.84 3.21
N VAL A 136 -22.29 -8.63 4.27
CA VAL A 136 -22.41 -8.13 5.65
C VAL A 136 -21.20 -7.30 6.06
N ALA A 137 -20.01 -7.64 5.56
CA ALA A 137 -18.76 -6.97 5.89
C ALA A 137 -18.41 -5.78 4.99
N GLY A 138 -18.97 -5.72 3.78
CA GLY A 138 -18.79 -4.63 2.81
C GLY A 138 -19.79 -3.49 3.01
#